data_AF-A0A401RWZ6-F1
#
_entry.id   AF-A0A401RWZ6-F1
#
_cell.length_a   1.000
_cell.length_b   1.000
_cell.length_c   1.000
_cell.angle_alpha   90.00
_cell.angle_beta   90.00
_cell.angle_gamma   90.00
#
_symmetry.space_group_name_H-M   'P 1'
#
loop_
_entity.id
_entity.type
_entity.pdbx_description
1 polymer ?
#
loop_
_entity_poly.entity_id
_entity_poly.type
_entity_poly.pdbx_seq_one_letter_code
_entity_poly.pdbx_strand_id
1 'polypeptide(L)'
;MGLICRLEKQSAIGSYRQDLFANQPLIFISPRSEPPTLMLEKLIQLCGGKVCKTLRKAEICIGQYKGKRPPGSRHLSEGWILDCITQHALCSIDNYRID
;
A
#
# COMPACT_ATOMS: atom_id res chain seq x y z
N MET A 1 39.83 -4.83 -10.27
CA MET A 1 38.72 -5.81 -10.17
C MET A 1 38.60 -6.19 -8.70
N GLY A 2 37.90 -5.46 -7.83
CA GLY A 2 36.48 -5.14 -7.88
C GLY A 2 35.79 -6.03 -6.86
N LEU A 3 35.40 -5.47 -5.70
CA LEU A 3 34.35 -5.89 -4.75
C LEU A 3 34.56 -5.16 -3.40
N ILE A 4 34.23 -3.87 -3.35
CA ILE A 4 33.97 -3.23 -2.05
C ILE A 4 32.55 -3.61 -1.66
N CYS A 5 32.49 -4.32 -0.54
CA CYS A 5 31.35 -4.97 0.05
C CYS A 5 30.17 -4.01 0.27
N ARG A 6 28.97 -4.50 -0.04
CA ARG A 6 27.67 -3.85 0.12
C ARG A 6 27.25 -3.92 1.60
N LEU A 7 27.68 -2.98 2.44
CA LEU A 7 27.31 -2.82 3.86
C LEU A 7 27.63 -1.36 4.25
N GLU A 8 26.82 -0.52 4.89
CA GLU A 8 25.51 -0.60 5.53
C GLU A 8 24.91 0.83 5.48
N LYS A 9 23.57 0.96 5.38
CA LYS A 9 22.90 2.23 5.72
C LYS A 9 22.09 2.02 6.99
N GLN A 10 22.79 1.88 8.11
CA GLN A 10 22.24 2.15 9.43
C GLN A 10 22.71 3.54 9.87
N SER A 11 21.97 4.57 9.49
CA SER A 11 22.00 5.86 10.18
C SER A 11 20.73 6.65 9.86
N ALA A 12 19.78 6.63 10.79
CA ALA A 12 18.84 7.71 11.02
C ALA A 12 18.20 7.50 12.39
N ILE A 13 18.85 8.06 13.40
CA ILE A 13 18.20 8.49 14.64
C ILE A 13 16.98 9.34 14.23
N GLY A 14 15.77 8.82 14.47
CA GLY A 14 14.50 9.38 13.98
C GLY A 14 14.07 8.79 12.64
N SER A 15 13.68 7.51 12.63
CA SER A 15 13.47 6.70 11.41
C SER A 15 12.30 7.21 10.56
N TYR A 16 12.59 8.08 9.58
CA TYR A 16 11.71 8.31 8.45
C TYR A 16 11.52 6.99 7.70
N ARG A 17 10.45 6.28 8.04
CA ARG A 17 10.11 4.93 7.59
C ARG A 17 9.47 5.04 6.20
N GLN A 18 10.31 5.23 5.18
CA GLN A 18 9.90 5.14 3.77
C GLN A 18 9.34 3.76 3.38
N ASP A 19 9.40 2.78 4.30
CA ASP A 19 8.91 1.42 4.15
C ASP A 19 7.56 1.17 4.85
N LEU A 20 6.72 2.20 4.99
CA LEU A 20 5.41 2.14 5.66
C LEU A 20 4.56 0.95 5.20
N PHE A 21 4.55 0.67 3.90
CA PHE A 21 3.80 -0.43 3.29
C PHE A 21 4.65 -1.64 2.89
N ALA A 22 5.94 -1.69 3.26
CA ALA A 22 6.84 -2.76 2.80
C ALA A 22 6.43 -4.16 3.27
N ASN A 23 5.80 -4.25 4.45
CA ASN A 23 5.28 -5.49 5.02
C ASN A 23 3.79 -5.72 4.72
N GLN A 24 3.18 -4.87 3.89
CA GLN A 24 1.81 -5.08 3.47
C GLN A 24 1.75 -6.10 2.32
N PRO A 25 0.66 -6.88 2.26
CA PRO A 25 0.44 -7.80 1.15
C PRO A 25 0.19 -7.04 -0.16
N LEU A 26 0.02 -7.77 -1.26
CA LEU A 26 -0.27 -7.17 -2.56
C LEU A 26 -1.57 -6.35 -2.50
N ILE A 27 -1.45 -5.08 -2.89
CA ILE A 27 -2.55 -4.12 -2.93
C ILE A 27 -3.07 -4.02 -4.37
N PHE A 28 -4.38 -4.15 -4.54
CA PHE A 28 -5.06 -3.78 -5.78
C PHE A 28 -5.80 -2.47 -5.56
N ILE A 29 -5.78 -1.58 -6.57
CA ILE A 29 -6.49 -0.32 -6.52
C ILE A 29 -7.55 -0.35 -7.62
N SER A 30 -8.79 -0.02 -7.27
CA SER A 30 -9.89 0.04 -8.21
C SER A 30 -9.62 1.09 -9.29
N PRO A 31 -9.87 0.80 -10.59
CA PRO A 31 -9.71 1.77 -11.67
C PRO A 31 -10.60 3.01 -11.55
N ARG A 32 -11.64 2.93 -10.71
CA ARG A 32 -12.59 4.02 -10.43
C ARG A 32 -12.27 4.75 -9.13
N SER A 33 -11.06 4.56 -8.59
CA SER A 33 -10.67 5.18 -7.33
C SER A 33 -10.58 6.70 -7.47
N GLU A 34 -10.94 7.40 -6.40
CA GLU A 34 -10.70 8.83 -6.24
C GLU A 34 -9.90 9.05 -4.95
N PRO A 35 -8.64 9.53 -5.02
CA PRO A 35 -7.90 10.04 -6.18
C PRO A 35 -7.51 8.98 -7.24
N PRO A 36 -7.06 9.40 -8.45
CA PRO A 36 -6.77 8.49 -9.56
C PRO A 36 -5.81 7.37 -9.20
N THR A 37 -6.08 6.16 -9.70
CA THR A 37 -5.32 4.93 -9.40
C THR A 37 -3.80 5.10 -9.52
N LEU A 38 -3.33 5.80 -10.56
CA LEU A 38 -1.91 6.04 -10.79
C LEU A 38 -1.25 6.84 -9.65
N MET A 39 -2.00 7.76 -9.04
CA MET A 39 -1.50 8.57 -7.92
C MET A 39 -1.37 7.71 -6.66
N LEU A 40 -2.40 6.94 -6.32
CA LEU A 40 -2.37 6.00 -5.18
C LEU A 40 -1.28 4.93 -5.36
N GLU A 41 -1.11 4.43 -6.58
CA GLU A 41 -0.04 3.48 -6.92
C GLU A 41 1.35 4.07 -6.63
N LYS A 42 1.62 5.29 -7.11
CA LYS A 42 2.88 5.98 -6.85
C LYS A 42 3.13 6.19 -5.36
N LEU A 43 2.10 6.61 -4.62
CA LEU A 43 2.21 6.82 -3.18
C LEU A 43 2.55 5.51 -2.45
N ILE A 44 1.87 4.42 -2.77
CA ILE A 44 2.16 3.10 -2.18
C ILE A 44 3.59 2.67 -2.48
N GLN A 45 4.04 2.82 -3.73
CA GLN A 45 5.40 2.43 -4.14
C GLN A 45 6.49 3.28 -3.47
N LEU A 46 6.28 4.59 -3.34
CA LEU A 46 7.20 5.50 -2.63
C LEU A 46 7.29 5.16 -1.14
N CYS A 47 6.24 4.58 -0.58
CA CYS A 47 6.15 4.10 0.80
C CYS A 47 6.52 2.60 0.93
N GLY A 48 7.21 2.02 -0.06
CA GLY A 48 7.77 0.66 -0.03
C GLY A 48 6.76 -0.46 -0.30
N GLY A 49 5.49 -0.14 -0.57
CA GLY A 49 4.44 -1.11 -0.82
C GLY A 49 4.42 -1.66 -2.24
N LYS A 50 3.66 -2.75 -2.43
CA LYS A 50 3.53 -3.44 -3.71
C LYS A 50 2.09 -3.41 -4.20
N VAL A 51 1.93 -2.97 -5.45
CA VAL A 51 0.65 -2.95 -6.14
C VAL A 51 0.55 -4.07 -7.18
N CYS A 52 -0.67 -4.49 -7.48
CA CYS A 52 -0.96 -5.43 -8.55
C CYS A 52 -2.14 -4.98 -9.40
N LYS A 53 -2.15 -5.42 -10.66
CA LYS A 53 -3.20 -5.07 -11.64
C LYS A 53 -4.41 -6.02 -11.58
N THR A 54 -4.41 -7.01 -10.69
CA THR A 54 -5.42 -8.08 -10.70
C THR A 54 -5.88 -8.40 -9.28
N LEU A 55 -7.18 -8.22 -9.04
CA LEU A 55 -7.85 -8.54 -7.77
C LEU A 55 -7.55 -9.93 -7.23
N ARG A 56 -7.45 -10.94 -8.09
CA ARG A 56 -7.22 -12.34 -7.68
C ARG A 56 -5.89 -12.57 -6.96
N LYS A 57 -4.92 -11.67 -7.15
CA LYS A 57 -3.60 -11.74 -6.49
C LYS A 57 -3.53 -10.82 -5.27
N ALA A 58 -4.55 -9.99 -5.06
CA ALA A 58 -4.56 -8.97 -4.04
C ALA A 58 -5.22 -9.49 -2.78
N GLU A 59 -4.59 -9.22 -1.64
CA GLU A 59 -5.21 -9.47 -0.33
C GLU A 59 -5.89 -8.20 0.20
N ILE A 60 -5.41 -7.03 -0.24
CA ILE A 60 -6.00 -5.73 0.06
C ILE A 60 -6.47 -5.09 -1.26
N CYS A 61 -7.71 -4.64 -1.28
CA CYS A 61 -8.36 -4.00 -2.41
C CYS A 61 -8.79 -2.60 -1.98
N ILE A 62 -8.38 -1.58 -2.72
CA ILE A 62 -8.62 -0.17 -2.38
C ILE A 62 -9.61 0.44 -3.37
N GLY A 63 -10.61 1.15 -2.84
CA GLY A 63 -11.66 1.82 -3.60
C GLY A 63 -12.82 0.91 -3.98
N GLN A 64 -13.94 1.52 -4.36
CA GLN A 64 -15.17 0.79 -4.68
C GLN A 64 -14.97 -0.18 -5.86
N TYR A 65 -15.43 -1.42 -5.69
CA TYR A 65 -15.41 -2.43 -6.73
C TYR A 65 -16.78 -3.08 -6.87
N LYS A 66 -17.39 -2.94 -8.06
CA LYS A 66 -18.75 -3.45 -8.35
C LYS A 66 -18.80 -4.91 -8.82
N GLY A 67 -17.66 -5.60 -8.85
CA GLY A 67 -17.57 -6.98 -9.32
C GLY A 67 -17.51 -8.01 -8.19
N LYS A 68 -17.34 -9.28 -8.56
CA LYS A 68 -17.19 -10.37 -7.58
C LYS A 68 -15.91 -10.19 -6.76
N ARG A 69 -16.08 -10.13 -5.45
CA ARG A 69 -15.00 -10.02 -4.48
C ARG A 69 -14.39 -11.40 -4.20
N PRO A 70 -13.05 -11.54 -4.24
CA PRO A 70 -12.40 -12.76 -3.77
C PRO A 70 -12.75 -13.03 -2.30
N PRO A 71 -13.02 -14.28 -1.91
CA PRO A 71 -13.23 -14.61 -0.50
C PRO A 71 -11.94 -14.36 0.28
N GLY A 72 -12.06 -13.67 1.42
CA GLY A 72 -10.93 -13.34 2.30
C GLY A 72 -10.13 -12.09 1.91
N SER A 73 -10.42 -11.44 0.78
CA SER A 73 -9.77 -10.16 0.46
C SER A 73 -10.43 -8.99 1.19
N ARG A 74 -9.60 -8.10 1.73
CA ARG A 74 -10.00 -6.93 2.49
C ARG A 74 -10.27 -5.78 1.53
N HIS A 75 -11.46 -5.21 1.57
CA HIS A 75 -11.84 -4.09 0.71
C HIS A 75 -11.90 -2.83 1.56
N LEU A 76 -11.09 -1.84 1.22
CA LEU A 76 -10.93 -0.60 1.96
C LEU A 76 -11.16 0.62 1.08
N SER A 77 -11.53 1.73 1.67
CA SER A 77 -11.55 3.02 0.98
C SER A 77 -10.12 3.53 0.72
N GLU A 78 -10.00 4.44 -0.24
CA GLU A 78 -8.78 5.18 -0.58
C GLU A 78 -8.21 5.94 0.63
N GLY A 79 -9.10 6.35 1.54
CA GLY A 79 -8.76 7.07 2.77
C GLY A 79 -7.77 6.31 3.66
N TRP A 80 -7.79 4.97 3.65
CA TRP A 80 -6.83 4.19 4.44
C TRP A 80 -5.38 4.50 4.03
N ILE A 81 -5.11 4.59 2.72
CA ILE A 81 -3.76 4.93 2.22
C ILE A 81 -3.40 6.35 2.65
N LEU A 82 -4.30 7.30 2.41
CA LEU A 82 -4.05 8.72 2.66
C LEU A 82 -3.78 8.98 4.14
N ASP A 83 -4.56 8.37 5.03
CA ASP A 83 -4.40 8.53 6.46
C ASP A 83 -3.14 7.79 6.95
N CYS A 84 -2.84 6.62 6.42
CA CYS A 84 -1.59 5.92 6.76
C CYS A 84 -0.36 6.78 6.44
N ILE A 85 -0.37 7.44 5.27
CA ILE A 85 0.72 8.33 4.85
C ILE A 85 0.75 9.60 5.70
N THR A 86 -0.41 10.23 5.93
CA THR A 86 -0.53 11.45 6.74
C THR A 86 -0.07 11.24 8.18
N GLN A 87 -0.49 10.15 8.81
CA GLN A 87 -0.11 9.78 10.18
C GLN A 87 1.26 9.10 10.24
N HIS A 88 1.83 8.77 9.08
CA HIS A 88 3.08 8.02 8.94
C HIS A 88 3.07 6.72 9.79
N ALA A 89 1.92 6.05 9.84
CA ALA A 89 1.66 4.85 10.64
C ALA A 89 0.56 4.00 9.98
N LEU A 90 0.56 2.69 10.21
CA LEU A 90 -0.48 1.80 9.67
C LEU A 90 -1.78 1.96 10.46
N CYS A 91 -2.80 2.50 9.80
CA CYS A 91 -4.14 2.64 10.36
C CYS A 91 -4.87 1.29 10.43
N SER A 92 -5.79 1.17 11.39
CA SER A 92 -6.63 -0.03 11.52
C SER A 92 -7.55 -0.18 10.32
N ILE A 93 -7.47 -1.33 9.67
CA ILE A 93 -8.19 -1.67 8.43
C ILE A 93 -9.72 -1.62 8.62
N ASP A 94 -10.24 -2.05 9.78
CA ASP A 94 -11.68 -2.13 10.02
C ASP A 94 -12.40 -0.78 9.92
N ASN A 95 -11.74 0.32 10.26
CA ASN A 95 -12.33 1.67 10.16
C ASN A 95 -12.57 2.13 8.72
N TYR A 96 -11.91 1.49 7.75
CA TYR A 96 -11.95 1.87 6.35
C TYR A 96 -12.59 0.80 5.47
N ARG A 97 -13.14 -0.26 6.06
CA ARG A 97 -13.82 -1.32 5.32
C ARG A 97 -15.00 -0.77 4.54
N ILE A 98 -15.06 -1.12 3.26
CA ILE A 98 -16.17 -0.79 2.38
C ILE A 98 -16.94 -2.07 2.04
N ASP A 99 -18.26 -1.99 2.19
CA ASP A 99 -19.21 -3.04 1.80
C ASP A 99 -19.56 -3.01 0.30
#